data_AF-A0A444VS33-F1
#
_entry.id   AF-A0A444VS33-F1
#
_cell.length_a   1.000
_cell.length_b   1.000
_cell.length_c   1.000
_cell.angle_alpha   90.00
_cell.angle_beta   90.00
_cell.angle_gamma   90.00
#
_symmetry.space_group_name_H-M   'P 1'
#
loop_
_entity.id
_entity.type
_entity.pdbx_description
1 polymer ?
#
loop_
_entity_poly.entity_id
_entity_poly.type
_entity_poly.pdbx_seq_one_letter_code
_entity_poly.pdbx_strand_id
1 'polypeptide(L)' 'MSQHKENNANGSKNFTSKYNATFLLYFEKFAWIQEAIAREKEVKDWRREKKIELIKTINPDLDFLNYLFE' A
#
# COMPACT_ATOMS: atom_id res chain seq x y z
N MET A 1 3.99 3.19 -8.01
CA MET A 1 5.13 2.44 -7.42
C MET A 1 6.51 2.95 -7.85
N SER A 2 6.68 3.51 -9.06
CA SER A 2 7.99 4.04 -9.52
C SER A 2 8.62 5.05 -8.54
N GLN A 3 7.87 6.05 -8.06
CA GLN A 3 8.36 7.03 -7.09
C GLN A 3 8.85 6.41 -5.77
N HIS A 4 8.22 5.32 -5.31
CA HIS A 4 8.63 4.63 -4.10
C HIS A 4 9.96 3.89 -4.30
N LYS A 5 10.15 3.27 -5.47
CA LYS A 5 11.41 2.61 -5.85
C LYS A 5 12.54 3.64 -5.97
N GLU A 6 12.27 4.77 -6.61
CA GLU A 6 13.24 5.87 -6.79
C GLU A 6 13.63 6.51 -5.45
N ASN A 7 12.66 6.78 -4.57
CA ASN A 7 12.93 7.36 -3.25
C ASN A 7 13.81 6.45 -2.37
N ASN A 8 13.66 5.14 -2.49
CA ASN A 8 14.51 4.17 -1.81
C ASN A 8 15.92 4.14 -2.43
N ALA A 9 16.03 4.10 -3.76
CA ALA A 9 17.32 4.15 -4.46
C ALA A 9 18.12 5.43 -4.13
N ASN A 10 17.44 6.56 -3.98
CA ASN A 10 18.05 7.86 -3.68
C ASN A 10 18.36 8.08 -2.18
N GLY A 11 18.07 7.09 -1.31
CA GLY A 11 18.39 7.18 0.12
C GLY A 11 17.70 8.34 0.84
N SER A 12 16.52 8.78 0.35
CA SER A 12 15.80 9.92 0.93
C SER A 12 15.39 9.63 2.38
N LYS A 13 15.35 10.65 3.27
CA LYS A 13 14.92 10.51 4.67
C LYS A 13 13.39 10.39 4.83
N ASN A 14 12.71 9.79 3.87
CA ASN A 14 11.26 9.59 3.90
C ASN A 14 10.91 8.17 4.38
N PHE A 15 9.65 8.00 4.82
CA PHE A 15 9.14 6.75 5.37
C PHE A 15 9.37 5.57 4.42
N THR A 16 9.14 5.79 3.13
CA THR A 16 9.25 4.77 2.08
C THR A 16 10.67 4.21 1.96
N SER A 17 11.68 5.07 1.99
CA SER A 17 13.09 4.67 1.95
C SER A 17 13.50 3.97 3.24
N LYS A 18 13.10 4.51 4.40
CA LYS A 18 13.42 3.90 5.71
C LYS A 18 12.92 2.46 5.85
N TYR A 19 11.75 2.15 5.33
CA TYR A 19 11.12 0.84 5.48
C TYR A 19 11.06 0.01 4.19
N ASN A 20 11.75 0.44 3.13
CA ASN A 20 11.70 -0.17 1.80
C ASN A 20 10.25 -0.53 1.38
N ALA A 21 9.34 0.45 1.49
CA ALA A 21 7.92 0.26 1.21
C ALA A 21 7.64 0.27 -0.30
N THR A 22 8.20 -0.73 -0.99
CA THR A 22 8.17 -0.91 -2.45
C THR A 22 7.36 -2.12 -2.89
N PHE A 23 6.85 -2.93 -1.96
CA PHE A 23 5.99 -4.07 -2.23
C PHE A 23 4.51 -3.71 -2.07
N LEU A 24 3.70 -4.12 -3.05
CA LEU A 24 2.26 -3.90 -3.05
C LEU A 24 1.56 -5.21 -2.71
N LEU A 25 0.75 -5.23 -1.64
CA LEU A 25 -0.04 -6.39 -1.25
C LEU A 25 -1.54 -6.21 -1.47
N TYR A 26 -1.99 -4.95 -1.56
CA TYR A 26 -3.41 -4.60 -1.59
C TYR A 26 -3.62 -3.20 -2.16
N PHE A 27 -4.68 -3.04 -2.94
CA PHE A 27 -5.17 -1.75 -3.40
C PHE A 27 -6.68 -1.82 -3.60
N GLU A 28 -7.35 -0.67 -3.47
CA GLU A 28 -8.77 -0.51 -3.77
C GLU A 28 -8.93 0.57 -4.85
N LYS A 29 -9.91 0.42 -5.73
CA LYS A 29 -10.27 1.41 -6.75
C LYS A 29 -11.61 2.04 -6.38
N PHE A 30 -11.66 3.37 -6.39
CA PHE A 30 -12.88 4.13 -6.13
C PHE A 30 -13.19 5.05 -7.31
N ALA A 31 -14.48 5.25 -7.58
CA ALA A 31 -14.92 6.19 -8.62
C ALA A 31 -14.75 7.65 -8.17
N TRP A 32 -14.94 7.92 -6.88
CA TRP A 32 -14.88 9.25 -6.31
C TRP A 32 -13.67 9.42 -5.40
N ILE A 33 -12.95 10.54 -5.55
CA ILE A 33 -11.77 10.83 -4.74
C ILE A 33 -12.08 10.96 -3.24
N GLN A 34 -13.28 11.44 -2.90
CA GLN A 34 -13.71 11.57 -1.50
C GLN A 34 -13.83 10.22 -0.81
N GLU A 35 -14.32 9.19 -1.51
CA GLU A 35 -14.40 7.83 -1.00
C GLU A 35 -13.00 7.25 -0.79
N ALA A 36 -12.10 7.44 -1.76
CA ALA A 36 -10.72 7.00 -1.64
C ALA A 36 -10.01 7.63 -0.43
N ILE A 37 -10.19 8.94 -0.21
CA ILE A 37 -9.59 9.66 0.93
C ILE A 37 -10.19 9.18 2.25
N ALA A 38 -11.51 8.99 2.33
CA ALA A 38 -12.18 8.51 3.54
C ALA A 38 -11.69 7.10 3.90
N ARG A 39 -11.62 6.21 2.91
CA ARG A 39 -11.13 4.84 3.08
C ARG A 39 -9.66 4.81 3.48
N GLU A 40 -8.81 5.62 2.85
CA GLU A 40 -7.39 5.70 3.19
C GLU A 40 -7.20 6.12 4.65
N LYS A 41 -7.95 7.12 5.12
CA LYS A 41 -7.92 7.55 6.53
C LYS A 41 -8.36 6.43 7.47
N GLU A 42 -9.49 5.80 7.16
CA GLU A 42 -10.02 4.69 7.96
C GLU A 42 -8.99 3.56 8.09
N VAL A 43 -8.43 3.10 6.97
CA VAL A 43 -7.45 2.01 6.96
C VAL A 43 -6.16 2.43 7.65
N LYS A 44 -5.69 3.68 7.50
CA LYS A 44 -4.45 4.15 8.17
C LYS A 44 -4.52 3.98 9.68
N ASP A 45 -5.66 4.27 10.30
CA ASP A 45 -5.88 4.19 11.75
C ASP A 45 -6.10 2.76 12.27
N TRP A 46 -6.19 1.76 11.39
CA TRP A 46 -6.34 0.37 11.82
C TRP A 46 -5.06 -0.24 12.38
N ARG A 47 -5.26 -1.16 13.32
CA ARG A 47 -4.22 -2.08 13.79
C ARG A 47 -3.77 -3.00 12.65
N ARG A 48 -2.54 -3.52 12.78
CA ARG A 48 -1.91 -4.34 11.74
C ARG A 48 -2.69 -5.62 11.47
N GLU A 49 -3.27 -6.24 12.51
CA GLU A 49 -4.04 -7.48 12.39
C GLU A 49 -5.26 -7.28 11.49
N LYS A 50 -6.03 -6.22 11.74
CA LYS A 50 -7.20 -5.87 10.94
C LYS A 50 -6.85 -5.53 9.49
N LYS A 51 -5.70 -4.89 9.27
CA LYS A 51 -5.17 -4.65 7.90
C LYS A 51 -4.86 -5.98 7.21
N ILE A 52 -4.18 -6.91 7.88
CA ILE A 52 -3.85 -8.23 7.31
C ILE A 52 -5.11 -9.03 7.00
N GLU A 53 -6.11 -9.02 7.89
CA GLU A 53 -7.40 -9.66 7.64
C GLU A 53 -8.09 -9.09 6.40
N LEU A 54 -8.12 -7.75 6.24
CA LEU A 54 -8.64 -7.11 5.04
C LEU A 54 -7.86 -7.51 3.78
N ILE A 55 -6.54 -7.58 3.85
CA ILE A 55 -5.74 -7.98 2.69
C ILE A 55 -6.08 -9.42 2.31
N LYS A 56 -6.17 -10.32 3.30
CA LYS A 56 -6.45 -11.74 3.11
C LYS A 56 -7.82 -12.04 2.50
N THR A 57 -8.78 -11.12 2.57
CA THR A 57 -10.08 -11.33 1.90
C THR A 57 -9.97 -11.26 0.38
N ILE A 58 -8.97 -10.54 -0.15
CA ILE A 58 -8.75 -10.38 -1.60
C ILE A 58 -7.48 -11.14 -2.06
N ASN A 59 -6.47 -11.20 -1.20
CA ASN A 59 -5.16 -11.78 -1.45
C ASN A 59 -4.78 -12.69 -0.27
N PRO A 60 -5.39 -13.89 -0.17
CA PRO A 60 -5.22 -14.79 0.98
C PRO A 60 -3.77 -15.23 1.20
N ASP A 61 -3.03 -15.41 0.10
CA ASP A 61 -1.64 -15.88 0.11
C ASP A 61 -0.61 -14.75 0.28
N LEU A 62 -1.08 -13.49 0.33
CA LEU A 62 -0.25 -12.30 0.44
C LEU A 62 0.80 -12.19 -0.68
N ASP A 63 0.40 -12.55 -1.90
CA ASP A 63 1.25 -12.41 -3.07
C ASP A 63 1.51 -10.95 -3.41
N PHE A 64 2.70 -10.66 -3.92
CA PHE A 64 3.03 -9.30 -4.34
C PHE A 64 2.31 -8.95 -5.63
N LEU A 65 1.49 -7.90 -5.58
CA LEU A 65 0.70 -7.35 -6.68
C LEU A 65 1.47 -6.32 -7.53
N ASN A 66 2.79 -6.22 -7.32
CA ASN A 66 3.66 -5.26 -7.98
C ASN A 66 3.59 -5.34 -9.50
N TYR A 67 3.45 -6.55 -10.06
CA TYR A 67 3.36 -6.83 -11.48
C TYR A 67 2.17 -6.13 -12.17
N LEU A 68 1.13 -5.74 -11.41
CA LEU A 68 -0.02 -5.01 -11.96
C LEU A 68 0.32 -3.56 -12.37
N PHE A 69 1.48 -3.06 -11.95
CA PHE A 69 1.91 -1.67 -12.14
C PHE A 69 3.37 -1.60 -12.64
N GLU A 70 3.84 -2.66 -13.29
CA GLU A 70 5.10 -2.69 -14.05
C GLU A 70 4.95 -2.09 -15.45
#